data_AF-C4MBG5-F1
#
_entry.id   AF-C4MBG5-F1
#
_cell.length_a   1.000
_cell.length_b   1.000
_cell.length_c   1.000
_cell.angle_alpha   90.00
_cell.angle_beta   90.00
_cell.angle_gamma   90.00
#
_symmetry.space_group_name_H-M   'P 1'
#
loop_
_entity.id
_entity.type
_entity.pdbx_description
1 polymer ?
#
loop_
_entity_poly.entity_id
_entity_poly.type
_entity_poly.pdbx_seq_one_letter_code
_entity_poly.pdbx_strand_id
1 'polypeptide(L)'
;MKAKGTKKQIVEKKNVFFTKTGLDADFVTTLSDHIFMFLLNKGGATVIETYDYVRESGISNVDIKKEEILSLLERLVYLGNAEVSVAKNSNSSLYGSKVFKPVKFMVGRCPLSEVPCYNCPYSSICSPTNVSCNPRNCKAFVDLLKVPDDL
;
A
#
# COMPACT_ATOMS: atom_id res chain seq x y z
N MET A 1 63.91 2.64 -6.27
CA MET A 1 62.91 3.51 -5.60
C MET A 1 61.59 3.43 -6.36
N LYS A 2 60.58 2.68 -5.88
CA LYS A 2 59.25 2.60 -6.52
C LYS A 2 58.23 3.21 -5.56
N ALA A 3 57.68 4.36 -5.93
CA ALA A 3 56.64 5.07 -5.20
C ALA A 3 55.33 4.24 -5.24
N LYS A 4 54.83 3.82 -4.08
CA LYS A 4 53.52 3.18 -3.94
C LYS A 4 52.47 4.29 -3.87
N GLY A 5 51.76 4.51 -4.98
CA GLY A 5 50.60 5.39 -5.03
C GLY A 5 49.43 4.80 -4.25
N THR A 6 49.05 5.47 -3.16
CA THR A 6 47.93 5.12 -2.28
C THR A 6 46.62 5.26 -3.04
N LYS A 7 45.94 4.15 -3.33
CA LYS A 7 44.59 4.16 -3.90
C LYS A 7 43.62 4.74 -2.86
N LYS A 8 43.10 5.94 -3.09
CA LYS A 8 41.97 6.49 -2.34
C LYS A 8 40.76 5.58 -2.57
N GLN A 9 40.33 4.87 -1.52
CA GLN A 9 39.03 4.23 -1.50
C GLN A 9 37.96 5.33 -1.61
N ILE A 10 37.26 5.36 -2.74
CA ILE A 10 36.02 6.09 -2.87
C ILE A 10 35.01 5.33 -2.01
N VAL A 11 34.70 5.87 -0.84
CA VAL A 11 33.62 5.36 0.00
C VAL A 11 32.32 5.69 -0.72
N GLU A 12 31.78 4.70 -1.41
CA GLU A 12 30.41 4.74 -1.94
C GLU A 12 29.47 4.97 -0.74
N LYS A 13 28.89 6.17 -0.64
CA LYS A 13 27.75 6.41 0.25
C LYS A 13 26.61 5.55 -0.25
N LYS A 14 26.44 4.38 0.36
CA LYS A 14 25.23 3.55 0.19
C LYS A 14 24.04 4.39 0.67
N ASN A 15 23.34 4.99 -0.27
CA ASN A 15 21.98 5.44 -0.03
C ASN A 15 21.17 4.18 0.28
N VAL A 16 20.63 4.11 1.49
CA VAL A 16 19.81 3.00 2.00
C VAL A 16 18.51 2.82 1.19
N PHE A 17 18.24 3.73 0.24
CA PHE A 17 16.97 3.90 -0.45
C PHE A 17 16.85 3.19 -1.82
N PHE A 18 17.88 2.46 -2.28
CA PHE A 18 17.81 1.74 -3.57
C PHE A 18 18.27 0.29 -3.44
N THR A 19 17.34 -0.66 -3.59
CA THR A 19 17.68 -2.02 -4.03
C THR A 19 17.68 -2.05 -5.55
N LYS A 20 18.57 -2.83 -6.17
CA LYS A 20 18.83 -2.86 -7.63
C LYS A 20 17.64 -3.35 -8.50
N THR A 21 16.43 -3.43 -7.95
CA THR A 21 15.27 -4.12 -8.52
C THR A 21 13.93 -3.38 -8.38
N GLY A 22 13.88 -2.19 -7.76
CA GLY A 22 12.63 -1.43 -7.65
C GLY A 22 12.63 -0.37 -6.55
N LEU A 23 11.53 0.39 -6.48
CA LEU A 23 11.21 1.29 -5.37
C LEU A 23 11.00 0.47 -4.09
N ASP A 24 11.53 0.97 -2.97
CA ASP A 24 11.40 0.33 -1.66
C ASP A 24 9.93 0.28 -1.18
N ALA A 25 9.55 -0.79 -0.48
CA ALA A 25 8.15 -1.02 -0.07
C ALA A 25 7.62 0.10 0.84
N ASP A 26 8.45 0.58 1.77
CA ASP A 26 8.10 1.66 2.69
C ASP A 26 7.93 2.99 1.94
N PHE A 27 8.78 3.22 0.93
CA PHE A 27 8.68 4.38 0.06
C PHE A 27 7.41 4.35 -0.79
N VAL A 28 7.11 3.21 -1.44
CA VAL A 28 5.88 3.02 -2.24
C VAL A 28 4.65 3.27 -1.36
N THR A 29 4.66 2.80 -0.12
CA THR A 29 3.53 2.98 0.81
C THR A 29 3.37 4.44 1.21
N THR A 30 4.46 5.11 1.62
CA THR A 30 4.45 6.54 1.97
C THR A 30 3.98 7.41 0.80
N LEU A 31 4.47 7.13 -0.41
CA LEU A 31 4.06 7.87 -1.60
C LEU A 31 2.60 7.60 -1.97
N SER A 32 2.12 6.36 -1.78
CA SER A 32 0.71 6.00 -2.00
C SER A 32 -0.21 6.76 -1.05
N ASP A 33 0.17 6.86 0.22
CA ASP A 33 -0.59 7.60 1.23
C ASP A 33 -0.61 9.09 0.90
N HIS A 34 0.52 9.65 0.47
CA HIS A 34 0.60 11.05 0.06
C HIS A 34 -0.27 11.36 -1.17
N ILE A 35 -0.26 10.50 -2.18
CA ILE A 35 -1.15 10.60 -3.36
C ILE A 35 -2.62 10.49 -2.94
N PHE A 36 -2.94 9.59 -2.01
CA PHE A 36 -4.30 9.42 -1.53
C PHE A 36 -4.81 10.66 -0.80
N MET A 37 -3.98 11.29 0.04
CA MET A 37 -4.30 12.56 0.71
C MET A 37 -4.60 13.68 -0.30
N PHE A 38 -3.84 13.74 -1.39
CA PHE A 38 -4.13 14.68 -2.49
C PHE A 38 -5.49 14.42 -3.15
N LEU A 39 -5.81 13.15 -3.43
CA LEU A 39 -7.11 12.78 -3.99
C LEU A 39 -8.27 13.13 -3.05
N LEU A 40 -8.11 12.93 -1.74
CA LEU A 40 -9.09 13.32 -0.73
C LEU A 40 -9.36 14.82 -0.73
N ASN A 41 -8.30 15.64 -0.78
CA ASN A 41 -8.43 17.10 -0.76
C ASN A 41 -8.99 17.66 -2.07
N LYS A 42 -8.60 17.10 -3.22
CA LYS A 42 -9.03 17.59 -4.54
C LYS A 42 -10.40 17.03 -4.97
N GLY A 43 -10.79 15.86 -4.48
CA GLY A 43 -12.01 15.14 -4.87
C GLY A 43 -11.89 14.35 -6.18
N GLY A 44 -10.75 14.44 -6.87
CA GLY A 44 -10.41 13.63 -8.04
C GLY A 44 -9.31 14.26 -8.89
N ALA A 45 -8.50 13.43 -9.53
CA ALA A 45 -7.39 13.88 -10.38
C ALA A 45 -7.10 12.91 -11.52
N THR A 46 -6.54 13.43 -12.60
CA THR A 46 -5.91 12.65 -13.66
C THR A 46 -4.49 12.22 -13.25
N VAL A 47 -3.90 11.31 -14.02
CA VAL A 47 -2.51 10.87 -13.80
C VAL A 47 -1.55 12.06 -13.96
N ILE A 48 -1.83 12.94 -14.92
CA ILE A 48 -0.99 14.12 -15.21
C ILE A 48 -0.99 15.07 -14.02
N GLU A 49 -2.17 15.41 -13.50
CA GLU A 49 -2.27 16.31 -12.34
C GLU A 49 -1.64 15.71 -11.08
N THR A 50 -1.75 14.39 -10.90
CA THR A 50 -1.13 13.69 -9.77
C THR A 50 0.39 13.68 -9.91
N TYR A 51 0.90 13.49 -11.13
CA TYR A 51 2.33 13.56 -11.43
C TYR A 51 2.91 14.94 -11.14
N ASP A 52 2.23 15.99 -11.61
CA ASP A 52 2.66 17.38 -11.37
C ASP A 52 2.67 17.70 -9.87
N TYR A 53 1.63 17.29 -9.14
CA TYR A 53 1.57 17.43 -7.68
C TYR A 53 2.73 16.73 -6.96
N VAL A 54 3.01 15.46 -7.30
CA VAL A 54 4.11 14.71 -6.67
C VAL A 54 5.45 15.39 -6.94
N ARG A 55 5.66 15.91 -8.16
CA ARG A 55 6.88 16.62 -8.53
C ARG A 55 7.05 17.94 -7.77
N GLU A 56 5.97 18.69 -7.60
CA GLU A 56 5.96 19.97 -6.87
C GLU A 56 6.12 19.77 -5.36
N SER A 57 5.61 18.66 -4.81
CA SER A 57 5.68 18.37 -3.37
C SER A 57 7.10 18.16 -2.84
N GLY A 58 8.07 17.84 -3.71
CA GLY A 58 9.46 17.62 -3.32
C GLY A 58 9.69 16.41 -2.40
N ILE A 59 8.70 15.51 -2.28
CA ILE A 59 8.75 14.36 -1.36
C ILE A 59 9.85 13.34 -1.73
N SER A 60 10.30 13.35 -2.98
CA SER A 60 11.34 12.45 -3.44
C SER A 60 12.36 13.16 -4.32
N ASN A 61 13.64 12.89 -4.07
CA ASN A 61 14.74 13.26 -4.96
C ASN A 61 14.88 12.33 -6.18
N VAL A 62 14.00 11.33 -6.28
CA VAL A 62 13.99 10.33 -7.35
C VAL A 62 13.08 10.81 -8.48
N ASP A 63 13.54 10.64 -9.71
CA ASP A 63 12.76 10.94 -10.91
C ASP A 63 11.71 9.84 -11.10
N ILE A 64 10.49 10.10 -10.61
CA ILE A 64 9.34 9.21 -10.75
C ILE A 64 8.75 9.42 -12.14
N LYS A 65 8.43 8.34 -12.85
CA LYS A 65 7.80 8.41 -14.17
C LYS A 65 6.28 8.41 -14.11
N LYS A 66 5.62 8.86 -15.18
CA LYS A 66 4.14 8.88 -15.27
C LYS A 66 3.54 7.48 -15.21
N GLU A 67 4.24 6.49 -15.74
CA GLU A 67 3.87 5.07 -15.68
C GLU A 67 3.84 4.54 -14.23
N GLU A 68 4.77 5.00 -13.40
CA GLU A 68 4.85 4.61 -11.99
C GLU A 68 3.73 5.26 -11.19
N ILE A 69 3.42 6.53 -11.45
CA ILE A 69 2.25 7.21 -10.86
C ILE A 69 0.96 6.49 -11.24
N LEU A 70 0.80 6.09 -12.50
CA LEU A 70 -0.36 5.31 -12.93
C LEU A 70 -0.46 4.00 -12.16
N SER A 71 0.65 3.28 -11.99
CA SER A 71 0.69 2.02 -11.24
C SER A 71 0.33 2.20 -9.77
N LEU A 72 0.75 3.30 -9.14
CA LEU A 72 0.39 3.66 -7.77
C LEU A 72 -1.09 4.02 -7.63
N LEU A 73 -1.64 4.77 -8.58
CA LEU A 73 -3.07 5.10 -8.63
C LEU A 73 -3.91 3.83 -8.84
N GLU A 74 -3.49 2.92 -9.71
CA GLU A 74 -4.15 1.62 -9.90
C GLU A 74 -4.05 0.75 -8.64
N ARG A 75 -2.92 0.78 -7.92
CA ARG A 75 -2.80 0.15 -6.59
C ARG A 75 -3.84 0.69 -5.61
N LEU A 76 -4.06 2.01 -5.56
CA LEU A 76 -5.09 2.59 -4.70
C LEU A 76 -6.51 2.11 -5.06
N VAL A 77 -6.76 1.85 -6.34
CA VAL A 77 -8.02 1.24 -6.79
C VAL A 77 -8.12 -0.20 -6.32
N TYR A 78 -7.05 -1.01 -6.43
CA TYR A 78 -7.04 -2.39 -5.95
C TYR A 78 -7.21 -2.51 -4.43
N LEU A 79 -6.71 -1.53 -3.67
CA LEU A 79 -6.91 -1.46 -2.22
C LEU A 79 -8.35 -1.05 -1.85
N GLY A 80 -9.16 -0.61 -2.81
CA GLY A 80 -10.51 -0.11 -2.57
C GLY A 80 -10.56 1.30 -1.98
N ASN A 81 -9.45 2.06 -2.08
CA ASN A 81 -9.37 3.43 -1.59
C ASN A 81 -9.81 4.45 -2.65
N ALA A 82 -9.66 4.11 -3.94
CA ALA A 82 -10.01 4.97 -5.05
C ALA A 82 -10.84 4.26 -6.13
N GLU A 83 -11.60 5.02 -6.89
CA GLU A 83 -12.33 4.58 -8.08
C GLU A 83 -11.71 5.23 -9.31
N VAL A 84 -11.74 4.53 -10.44
CA VAL A 84 -11.32 5.07 -11.73
C VAL A 84 -12.51 5.23 -12.66
N SER A 85 -12.57 6.38 -13.31
CA SER A 85 -13.54 6.67 -14.37
C SER A 85 -12.80 7.02 -15.65
N VAL A 86 -13.32 6.58 -16.79
CA VAL A 86 -12.74 6.89 -18.10
C VAL A 86 -13.56 7.98 -18.75
N ALA A 87 -12.96 9.16 -18.90
CA ALA A 87 -13.58 10.27 -19.61
C ALA A 87 -13.63 9.95 -21.11
N LYS A 88 -14.81 10.11 -21.73
CA LYS A 88 -15.01 9.96 -23.18
C LYS A 88 -14.48 11.21 -23.89
N ASN A 89 -13.17 11.34 -23.98
CA ASN A 89 -12.50 12.31 -24.86
C ASN A 89 -11.84 11.53 -26.00
N SER A 90 -12.22 11.83 -27.25
CA SER A 90 -11.73 11.13 -28.45
C SER A 90 -10.23 11.32 -28.73
N ASN A 91 -9.58 12.30 -28.09
CA ASN A 91 -8.19 12.71 -28.34
C ASN A 91 -7.32 12.68 -27.07
N SER A 92 -7.82 12.17 -25.94
CA SER A 92 -7.03 12.18 -24.70
C SER A 92 -6.04 11.02 -24.65
N SER A 93 -4.78 11.33 -24.36
CA SER A 93 -3.77 10.33 -23.99
C SER A 93 -4.27 9.44 -22.84
N LEU A 94 -3.71 8.22 -22.74
CA LEU A 94 -3.99 7.26 -21.67
C LEU A 94 -3.93 7.88 -20.26
N TYR A 95 -3.05 8.87 -20.07
CA TYR A 95 -2.82 9.56 -18.80
C TYR A 95 -3.83 10.68 -18.49
N GLY A 96 -4.51 11.22 -19.51
CA GLY A 96 -5.53 12.26 -19.35
C GLY A 96 -6.96 11.72 -19.36
N SER A 97 -7.18 10.50 -19.88
CA SER A 97 -8.52 9.93 -20.00
C SER A 97 -9.00 9.26 -18.71
N LYS A 98 -8.08 8.74 -17.89
CA LYS A 98 -8.39 8.15 -16.58
C LYS A 98 -8.43 9.25 -15.50
N VAL A 99 -9.57 9.35 -14.82
CA VAL A 99 -9.75 10.20 -13.64
C VAL A 99 -9.96 9.30 -12.42
N PHE A 100 -9.09 9.47 -11.43
CA PHE A 100 -9.10 8.74 -10.16
C PHE A 100 -9.77 9.59 -9.10
N LYS A 101 -10.66 9.00 -8.30
CA LYS A 101 -11.41 9.68 -7.24
C LYS A 101 -11.34 8.86 -5.95
N PRO A 102 -11.28 9.49 -4.77
CA PRO A 102 -11.37 8.74 -3.52
C PRO A 102 -12.75 8.11 -3.38
N VAL A 103 -12.82 6.90 -2.84
CA VAL A 103 -14.09 6.23 -2.53
C VAL A 103 -14.78 6.99 -1.39
N LYS A 104 -16.07 7.29 -1.56
CA LYS A 104 -16.86 8.00 -0.54
C LYS A 104 -17.36 7.09 0.57
N PHE A 105 -17.49 5.81 0.30
CA PHE A 105 -18.08 4.84 1.21
C PHE A 105 -17.14 3.65 1.38
N MET A 106 -16.50 3.56 2.55
CA MET A 106 -15.83 2.33 2.97
C MET A 106 -16.82 1.48 3.74
N VAL A 107 -17.04 0.25 3.29
CA VAL A 107 -17.79 -0.73 4.07
C VAL A 107 -17.00 -0.97 5.35
N GLY A 108 -17.66 -0.85 6.51
CA GLY A 108 -17.05 -1.18 7.79
C GLY A 108 -16.56 -2.64 7.81
N ARG A 109 -15.71 -2.97 8.79
CA ARG A 109 -15.27 -4.36 8.97
C ARG A 109 -16.49 -5.25 9.19
N CYS A 110 -16.50 -6.40 8.54
CA CYS A 110 -17.54 -7.39 8.74
C CYS A 110 -17.45 -7.91 10.19
N PRO A 111 -18.55 -8.03 10.96
CA PRO A 111 -18.51 -8.57 12.31
C PRO A 111 -17.85 -9.95 12.38
N LEU A 112 -17.94 -10.73 11.30
CA LEU A 112 -17.26 -12.02 11.21
C LEU A 112 -15.73 -11.87 11.32
N SER A 113 -15.15 -10.80 10.76
CA SER A 113 -13.71 -10.51 10.83
C SER A 113 -13.21 -10.17 12.23
N GLU A 114 -14.11 -9.87 13.17
CA GLU A 114 -13.78 -9.66 14.58
C GLU A 114 -13.71 -10.97 15.37
N VAL A 115 -14.20 -12.07 14.78
CA VAL A 115 -14.23 -13.39 15.39
C VAL A 115 -13.08 -14.24 14.81
N PRO A 116 -12.32 -14.99 15.64
CA PRO A 116 -11.17 -15.77 15.18
C PRO A 116 -11.51 -16.83 14.13
N CYS A 117 -12.79 -17.24 14.05
CA CYS A 117 -13.26 -18.19 13.03
C CYS A 117 -13.03 -17.72 11.59
N TYR A 118 -13.10 -16.41 11.33
CA TYR A 118 -13.05 -15.87 9.97
C TYR A 118 -11.77 -16.23 9.22
N ASN A 119 -10.63 -16.15 9.92
CA ASN A 119 -9.32 -16.42 9.36
C ASN A 119 -8.67 -17.68 9.98
N CYS A 120 -9.50 -18.57 10.54
CA CYS A 120 -9.01 -19.79 11.17
C CYS A 120 -8.58 -20.79 10.08
N PRO A 121 -7.30 -21.22 10.05
CA PRO A 121 -6.81 -22.18 9.06
C PRO A 121 -7.43 -23.57 9.21
N TYR A 122 -8.02 -23.86 10.38
CA TYR A 122 -8.65 -25.14 10.71
C TYR A 122 -10.18 -25.06 10.72
N SER A 123 -10.77 -24.00 10.18
CA SER A 123 -12.23 -23.78 10.16
C SER A 123 -13.00 -24.94 9.54
N SER A 124 -12.45 -25.60 8.52
CA SER A 124 -13.07 -26.74 7.82
C SER A 124 -13.13 -28.04 8.62
N ILE A 125 -12.23 -28.22 9.60
CA ILE A 125 -12.13 -29.44 10.43
C ILE A 125 -12.59 -29.24 11.88
N CYS A 126 -12.92 -27.99 12.24
CA CYS A 126 -13.38 -27.60 13.56
C CYS A 126 -14.80 -28.11 13.79
N SER A 127 -14.99 -28.99 14.76
CA SER A 127 -16.30 -29.57 15.08
C SER A 127 -16.42 -29.84 16.58
N PRO A 128 -17.62 -29.72 17.17
CA PRO A 128 -17.86 -30.15 18.55
C PRO A 128 -17.52 -31.63 18.81
N THR A 129 -17.49 -32.47 17.77
CA THR A 129 -17.16 -33.91 17.86
C THR A 129 -15.68 -34.21 17.66
N ASN A 130 -14.91 -33.28 17.11
CA ASN A 130 -13.48 -33.46 16.87
C ASN A 130 -12.70 -33.07 18.13
N VAL A 131 -11.89 -33.99 18.66
CA VAL A 131 -11.12 -33.78 19.90
C VAL A 131 -9.92 -32.84 19.67
N SER A 132 -9.31 -32.91 18.49
CA SER A 132 -8.09 -32.14 18.15
C SER A 132 -8.40 -30.68 17.78
N CYS A 133 -9.55 -30.44 17.15
CA CYS A 133 -10.00 -29.11 16.75
C CYS A 133 -11.47 -28.92 17.14
N ASN A 134 -11.69 -28.36 18.35
CA ASN A 134 -13.02 -28.16 18.91
C ASN A 134 -13.24 -26.67 19.24
N PRO A 135 -14.42 -26.10 18.96
CA PRO A 135 -14.71 -24.73 19.37
C PRO A 135 -14.67 -24.56 20.90
N ARG A 136 -14.97 -25.61 21.69
CA ARG A 136 -15.01 -25.54 23.16
C ARG A 136 -13.65 -25.35 23.82
N ASN A 137 -12.57 -25.81 23.18
CA ASN A 137 -11.21 -25.70 23.69
C ASN A 137 -10.31 -24.84 22.78
N CYS A 138 -10.93 -24.00 21.94
CA CYS A 138 -10.21 -23.21 20.95
C CYS A 138 -9.40 -22.09 21.61
N LYS A 139 -8.08 -22.15 21.49
CA LYS A 139 -7.16 -21.14 22.04
C LYS A 139 -7.44 -19.73 21.51
N ALA A 140 -7.74 -19.58 20.22
CA ALA A 140 -7.99 -18.27 19.62
C ALA A 140 -9.22 -17.56 20.22
N PHE A 141 -10.26 -18.32 20.61
CA PHE A 141 -11.40 -17.78 21.33
C PHE A 141 -11.06 -17.42 22.78
N VAL A 142 -10.30 -18.29 23.46
CA VAL A 142 -9.85 -18.01 24.83
C VAL A 142 -9.01 -16.74 24.87
N ASP A 143 -8.10 -16.56 23.92
CA ASP A 143 -7.26 -15.37 23.83
C ASP A 143 -8.06 -14.10 23.49
N LEU A 144 -9.10 -14.20 22.66
CA LEU A 144 -10.01 -13.07 22.39
C LEU A 144 -10.82 -12.64 23.63
N LEU A 145 -11.22 -13.60 24.47
CA LEU A 145 -12.04 -13.35 25.66
C LEU A 145 -11.23 -12.93 26.89
N LYS A 146 -9.90 -13.02 26.85
CA LYS A 146 -9.05 -12.44 27.88
C LYS A 146 -9.15 -10.93 27.79
N VAL A 147 -9.82 -10.33 28.77
CA VAL A 147 -9.77 -8.89 28.99
C VAL A 147 -8.33 -8.55 29.38
N PRO A 148 -7.65 -7.57 28.75
CA PRO A 148 -6.36 -7.11 29.24
C PRO A 148 -6.52 -6.54 30.65
N ASP A 149 -5.67 -6.95 31.59
CA ASP A 149 -5.73 -6.60 33.02
C ASP A 149 -5.47 -5.10 33.33
N ASP A 150 -5.41 -4.24 32.31
CA ASP A 150 -5.02 -2.83 32.43
C ASP A 150 -6.24 -1.87 32.44
N LEU A 151 -7.15 -2.06 33.39
CA LEU A 151 -8.22 -1.10 33.73
C LEU A 151 -8.22 -0.78 35.22
#